data_AF-R9H4L8-F1
#
_entry.id   AF-R9H4L8-F1
#
_cell.length_a   1.000
_cell.length_b   1.000
_cell.length_c   1.000
_cell.angle_alpha   90.00
_cell.angle_beta   90.00
_cell.angle_gamma   90.00
#
_symmetry.space_group_name_H-M   'P 1'
#
loop_
_entity.id
_entity.type
_entity.pdbx_description
1 polymer ?
#
loop_
_entity_poly.entity_id
_entity_poly.type
_entity_poly.pdbx_seq_one_letter_code
_entity_poly.pdbx_strand_id
1 'polypeptide(L)'
;MEHPNFLEIIRDLYLKSIEPCKEPSFVLYFIFMVVIFGGIGVILSLWQCINGEPLRYVSQNMMTYAVALSVPAALTIFLHIIPHSDYKVSHTIITLSVLILQIVAVCFSFWNGHFIIAIICTIISWWYWILANSCNGSLGDKSYHSQIKNDLQNHGAKWDND
;
A
#
# COMPACT_ATOMS: atom_id res chain seq x y z
N MET A 1 -24.55 20.70 -11.70
CA MET A 1 -23.62 19.62 -11.31
C MET A 1 -22.80 20.17 -10.17
N GLU A 2 -23.07 19.73 -8.94
CA GLU A 2 -22.27 20.17 -7.79
C GLU A 2 -20.85 19.61 -7.94
N HIS A 3 -19.85 20.48 -7.78
CA HIS A 3 -18.46 20.04 -7.75
C HIS A 3 -18.28 19.21 -6.47
N PRO A 4 -17.75 17.97 -6.59
CA PRO A 4 -17.54 17.13 -5.42
C PRO A 4 -16.61 17.84 -4.45
N ASN A 5 -16.98 17.85 -3.17
CA ASN A 5 -16.18 18.51 -2.16
C ASN A 5 -14.86 17.76 -1.97
N PHE A 6 -13.76 18.49 -1.73
CA PHE A 6 -12.44 17.89 -1.50
C PHE A 6 -12.46 16.80 -0.41
N LEU A 7 -13.32 16.98 0.60
CA LEU A 7 -13.54 16.01 1.66
C LEU A 7 -14.08 14.67 1.14
N GLU A 8 -14.95 14.66 0.13
CA GLU A 8 -15.53 13.45 -0.45
C GLU A 8 -14.47 12.64 -1.19
N ILE A 9 -13.56 13.32 -1.89
CA ILE A 9 -12.45 12.70 -2.62
C ILE A 9 -11.48 12.02 -1.65
N ILE A 10 -11.09 12.71 -0.57
CA ILE A 10 -10.24 12.10 0.47
C ILE A 10 -10.97 10.95 1.16
N ARG A 11 -12.27 11.13 1.44
CA ARG A 11 -13.08 10.10 2.09
C ARG A 11 -13.17 8.83 1.24
N ASP A 12 -13.31 8.94 -0.07
CA ASP A 12 -13.32 7.78 -0.97
C ASP A 12 -12.02 6.97 -0.89
N LEU A 13 -10.86 7.64 -1.00
CA LEU A 13 -9.56 6.99 -0.84
C LEU A 13 -9.39 6.34 0.53
N TYR A 14 -9.85 7.03 1.59
CA TYR A 14 -9.79 6.52 2.95
C TYR A 14 -10.66 5.28 3.16
N LEU A 15 -11.90 5.29 2.65
CA LEU A 15 -12.81 4.16 2.73
C LEU A 15 -12.24 2.94 2.00
N LYS A 16 -11.71 3.12 0.79
CA LYS A 16 -11.01 2.08 0.03
C LYS A 16 -9.80 1.52 0.78
N SER A 17 -9.15 2.31 1.62
CA SER A 17 -8.01 1.86 2.42
C SER A 17 -8.42 1.07 3.68
N ILE A 18 -9.63 1.27 4.21
CA ILE A 18 -10.07 0.64 5.46
C ILE A 18 -10.88 -0.62 5.24
N GLU A 19 -11.65 -0.66 4.16
CA GLU A 19 -12.45 -1.83 3.80
C GLU A 19 -11.65 -3.15 3.78
N PRO A 20 -10.47 -3.24 3.14
CA PRO A 20 -9.67 -4.48 3.15
C PRO A 20 -9.14 -4.84 4.55
N CYS A 21 -8.89 -3.85 5.41
CA CYS A 21 -8.40 -4.07 6.77
C CYS A 21 -9.43 -4.72 7.71
N LYS A 22 -10.68 -4.90 7.27
CA LYS A 22 -11.71 -5.64 8.02
C LYS A 22 -11.57 -7.15 7.85
N GLU A 23 -10.85 -7.62 6.82
CA GLU A 23 -10.67 -9.03 6.57
C GLU A 23 -9.41 -9.55 7.28
N PRO A 24 -9.52 -10.60 8.12
CA PRO A 24 -8.37 -11.12 8.86
C PRO A 24 -7.24 -11.62 7.96
N SER A 25 -7.57 -12.24 6.83
CA SER A 25 -6.61 -12.73 5.83
C SER A 25 -5.72 -11.59 5.29
N PHE A 26 -6.33 -10.46 4.96
CA PHE A 26 -5.63 -9.27 4.48
C PHE A 26 -4.69 -8.71 5.55
N VAL A 27 -5.17 -8.58 6.79
CA VAL A 27 -4.36 -8.06 7.90
C VAL A 27 -3.19 -8.99 8.23
N LEU A 28 -3.40 -10.30 8.24
CA LEU A 28 -2.34 -11.27 8.47
C LEU A 28 -1.29 -11.21 7.35
N TYR A 29 -1.74 -11.15 6.09
CA TYR A 29 -0.82 -10.99 4.96
C TYR A 29 0.01 -9.71 5.09
N PHE A 30 -0.63 -8.58 5.42
CA PHE A 30 0.06 -7.32 5.63
C PHE A 30 1.12 -7.43 6.74
N ILE A 31 0.78 -7.97 7.90
CA ILE A 31 1.71 -8.10 9.03
C ILE A 31 2.89 -9.01 8.66
N PHE A 32 2.62 -10.22 8.16
CA PHE A 32 3.69 -11.18 7.91
C PHE A 32 4.50 -10.84 6.66
N MET A 33 3.85 -10.64 5.51
CA MET A 33 4.55 -10.46 4.25
C MET A 33 5.13 -9.05 4.10
N VAL A 34 4.40 -8.02 4.54
CA VAL A 34 4.82 -6.63 4.31
C VAL A 34 5.66 -6.13 5.47
N VAL A 35 5.16 -6.22 6.71
CA VAL A 35 5.86 -5.66 7.87
C VAL A 35 7.04 -6.54 8.31
N ILE A 36 6.85 -7.85 8.43
CA ILE A 36 7.92 -8.75 8.89
C ILE A 36 8.87 -9.05 7.74
N PHE A 37 8.43 -9.78 6.70
CA PHE A 37 9.32 -10.22 5.62
C PHE A 37 9.85 -9.05 4.79
N GLY A 38 8.98 -8.13 4.34
CA GLY A 38 9.40 -6.94 3.63
C GLY A 38 10.27 -6.00 4.48
N GLY A 39 9.99 -5.92 5.78
CA GLY A 39 10.71 -5.06 6.74
C GLY A 39 11.96 -5.68 7.36
N ILE A 40 12.41 -6.87 6.93
CA ILE A 40 13.58 -7.56 7.51
C ILE A 40 14.80 -6.64 7.61
N GLY A 41 15.09 -5.82 6.59
CA GLY A 41 16.23 -4.90 6.63
C GLY A 41 16.14 -3.86 7.76
N VAL A 42 14.92 -3.40 8.07
CA VAL A 42 14.67 -2.51 9.22
C VAL A 42 14.85 -3.26 10.54
N ILE A 43 14.37 -4.51 10.63
CA ILE A 43 14.52 -5.33 11.84
C ILE A 43 16.01 -5.63 12.12
N LEU A 44 16.79 -5.96 11.09
CA LEU A 44 18.22 -6.21 11.20
C LEU A 44 18.98 -4.94 11.61
N SER A 45 18.63 -3.78 11.06
CA SER A 45 19.24 -2.52 11.47
C SER A 45 18.85 -2.09 12.88
N LEU A 46 17.64 -2.42 13.36
CA LEU A 46 17.26 -2.26 14.76
C LEU A 46 18.12 -3.14 15.69
N TRP A 47 18.37 -4.38 15.29
CA TRP A 47 19.27 -5.28 16.02
C TRP A 47 20.69 -4.71 16.08
N GLN A 48 21.21 -4.19 14.97
CA GLN A 48 22.50 -3.50 14.92
C GLN A 48 22.52 -2.29 15.88
N CYS A 49 21.45 -1.50 15.91
CA CYS A 49 21.34 -0.33 16.78
C CYS A 49 21.40 -0.71 18.27
N ILE A 50 20.74 -1.80 18.67
CA ILE A 50 20.79 -2.33 20.04
C ILE A 50 22.22 -2.76 20.40
N ASN A 51 23.01 -3.21 19.43
CA ASN A 51 24.41 -3.60 19.62
C ASN A 51 25.41 -2.43 19.50
N GLY A 52 24.92 -1.19 19.48
CA GLY A 52 25.75 0.02 19.56
C GLY A 52 25.92 0.78 18.25
N GLU A 53 25.31 0.32 17.15
CA GLU A 53 25.33 1.08 15.89
C GLU A 53 24.43 2.33 15.96
N PRO A 54 24.78 3.42 15.26
CA PRO A 54 23.97 4.63 15.19
C PRO A 54 22.54 4.39 14.68
N LEU A 55 21.57 5.06 15.31
CA LEU A 55 20.16 5.09 14.90
C LEU A 55 19.97 5.53 13.42
N ARG A 56 20.94 6.25 12.85
CA ARG A 56 20.95 6.63 11.43
C ARG A 56 20.77 5.43 10.51
N TYR A 57 21.37 4.28 10.82
CA TYR A 57 21.24 3.09 9.98
C TYR A 57 19.82 2.56 9.95
N VAL A 58 19.11 2.59 11.08
CA VAL A 58 17.68 2.26 11.14
C VAL A 58 16.88 3.22 10.28
N SER A 59 17.11 4.53 10.43
CA SER A 59 16.43 5.57 9.66
C SER A 59 16.65 5.38 8.15
N GLN A 60 17.86 5.06 7.72
CA GLN A 60 18.18 4.83 6.30
C GLN A 60 17.46 3.59 5.76
N ASN A 61 17.48 2.49 6.49
CA ASN A 61 16.78 1.26 6.09
C ASN A 61 15.26 1.47 6.04
N MET A 62 14.68 2.21 6.98
CA MET A 62 13.26 2.57 6.96
C MET A 62 12.89 3.41 5.74
N MET A 63 13.73 4.37 5.36
CA MET A 63 13.51 5.18 4.16
C MET A 63 13.62 4.35 2.88
N THR A 64 14.62 3.47 2.79
CA THR A 64 14.78 2.54 1.66
C THR A 64 13.57 1.62 1.54
N TYR A 65 13.13 1.03 2.66
CA TYR A 65 11.91 0.22 2.73
C TYR A 65 10.68 1.01 2.28
N ALA A 66 10.51 2.25 2.75
CA ALA A 66 9.37 3.09 2.40
C ALA A 66 9.29 3.35 0.90
N VAL A 67 10.41 3.66 0.23
CA VAL A 67 10.45 3.87 -1.23
C VAL A 67 10.21 2.57 -1.99
N ALA A 68 10.85 1.48 -1.55
CA ALA A 68 10.69 0.16 -2.18
C ALA A 68 9.24 -0.33 -2.14
N LEU A 69 8.48 0.06 -1.10
CA LEU A 69 7.07 -0.28 -0.97
C LEU A 69 6.15 0.70 -1.72
N SER A 70 6.39 2.01 -1.60
CA SER A 70 5.48 3.03 -2.13
C SER A 70 5.52 3.15 -3.64
N VAL A 71 6.69 3.01 -4.29
CA VAL A 71 6.81 3.20 -5.74
C VAL A 71 6.05 2.13 -6.53
N PRO A 72 6.22 0.81 -6.30
CA PRO A 72 5.43 -0.21 -6.98
C PRO A 72 3.94 -0.14 -6.64
N ALA A 73 3.60 0.20 -5.39
CA ALA A 73 2.22 0.38 -4.96
C ALA A 73 1.55 1.57 -5.69
N ALA A 74 2.26 2.69 -5.84
CA ALA A 74 1.79 3.84 -6.60
C ALA A 74 1.50 3.47 -8.06
N LEU A 75 2.41 2.74 -8.72
CA LEU A 75 2.19 2.24 -10.08
C LEU A 75 0.92 1.37 -10.17
N THR A 76 0.72 0.50 -9.19
CA THR A 76 -0.50 -0.34 -9.12
C THR A 76 -1.76 0.51 -8.98
N ILE A 77 -1.73 1.55 -8.13
CA ILE A 77 -2.84 2.50 -7.98
C ILE A 77 -3.14 3.22 -9.29
N PHE A 78 -2.12 3.70 -10.01
CA PHE A 78 -2.30 4.37 -11.30
C PHE A 78 -2.87 3.44 -12.38
N LEU A 79 -2.44 2.19 -12.41
CA LEU A 79 -2.83 1.24 -13.47
C LEU A 79 -4.18 0.56 -13.21
N HIS A 80 -4.52 0.28 -11.96
CA HIS A 80 -5.67 -0.59 -11.64
C HIS A 80 -6.76 0.11 -10.84
N ILE A 81 -6.41 0.98 -9.89
CA ILE A 81 -7.39 1.59 -8.97
C ILE A 81 -7.98 2.87 -9.56
N ILE A 82 -7.13 3.81 -9.97
CA ILE A 82 -7.54 5.12 -10.49
C ILE A 82 -8.46 5.00 -11.72
N PRO A 83 -8.19 4.13 -12.71
CA PRO A 83 -9.05 4.01 -13.90
C PRO A 83 -10.49 3.59 -13.61
N HIS A 84 -10.76 2.98 -12.46
CA HIS A 84 -12.09 2.53 -12.04
C HIS A 84 -12.75 3.45 -11.00
N SER A 85 -12.14 4.59 -10.68
CA SER A 85 -12.65 5.52 -9.68
C SER A 85 -13.52 6.62 -10.32
N ASP A 86 -14.49 7.12 -9.56
CA ASP A 86 -15.30 8.28 -9.99
C ASP A 86 -14.48 9.59 -10.02
N TYR A 87 -13.44 9.69 -9.19
CA TYR A 87 -12.59 10.89 -9.04
C TYR A 87 -11.18 10.71 -9.64
N LYS A 88 -11.07 10.14 -10.85
CA LYS A 88 -9.78 9.75 -11.48
C LYS A 88 -8.71 10.83 -11.43
N VAL A 89 -9.02 12.03 -11.92
CA VAL A 89 -8.05 13.15 -12.01
C VAL A 89 -7.58 13.57 -10.62
N SER A 90 -8.50 13.72 -9.66
CA SER A 90 -8.19 14.13 -8.30
C SER A 90 -7.33 13.09 -7.59
N HIS A 91 -7.65 11.80 -7.73
CA HIS A 91 -6.85 10.72 -7.16
C HIS A 91 -5.45 10.64 -7.78
N THR A 92 -5.32 10.88 -9.09
CA THR A 92 -4.01 10.98 -9.75
C THR A 92 -3.18 12.10 -9.15
N ILE A 93 -3.75 13.30 -9.01
CA ILE A 93 -3.03 14.46 -8.48
C ILE A 93 -2.62 14.21 -7.03
N ILE A 94 -3.53 13.72 -6.18
CA ILE A 94 -3.24 13.45 -4.75
C ILE A 94 -2.14 12.39 -4.62
N THR A 95 -2.29 11.25 -5.30
CA THR A 95 -1.31 10.16 -5.26
C THR A 95 0.05 10.65 -5.75
N LEU A 96 0.12 11.29 -6.92
CA LEU A 96 1.39 11.79 -7.45
C LEU A 96 2.05 12.83 -6.52
N SER A 97 1.25 13.75 -5.96
CA SER A 97 1.75 14.79 -5.06
C SER A 97 2.34 14.21 -3.77
N VAL A 98 1.66 13.23 -3.17
CA VAL A 98 2.15 12.55 -1.96
C VAL A 98 3.41 11.73 -2.27
N LEU A 99 3.47 11.05 -3.42
CA LEU A 99 4.65 10.28 -3.82
C LEU A 99 5.87 11.19 -4.04
N ILE A 100 5.70 12.31 -4.75
CA ILE A 100 6.77 13.28 -4.98
C ILE A 100 7.26 13.84 -3.63
N LEU A 101 6.33 14.23 -2.74
CA LEU A 101 6.68 14.75 -1.43
C LEU A 101 7.46 13.74 -0.60
N GLN A 102 7.06 12.47 -0.63
CA GLN A 102 7.77 11.38 0.05
C GLN A 102 9.18 11.18 -0.51
N ILE A 103 9.35 11.17 -1.83
CA ILE A 103 10.68 11.02 -2.47
C ILE A 103 11.59 12.19 -2.08
N VAL A 104 11.08 13.42 -2.13
CA VAL A 104 11.84 14.61 -1.72
C VAL A 104 12.25 14.51 -0.24
N ALA A 105 11.31 14.13 0.63
CA ALA A 105 11.59 13.96 2.05
C ALA A 105 12.66 12.89 2.31
N VAL A 106 12.61 11.76 1.60
CA VAL A 106 13.62 10.70 1.67
C VAL A 106 14.98 11.23 1.21
N CYS A 107 15.07 11.84 0.02
CA CYS A 107 16.32 12.34 -0.53
C CYS A 107 17.01 13.36 0.40
N PHE A 108 16.24 14.27 1.00
CA PHE A 108 16.80 15.28 1.91
C PHE A 108 17.23 14.68 3.26
N SER A 109 16.53 13.65 3.71
CA SER A 109 16.66 13.14 5.08
C SER A 109 17.56 11.90 5.21
N PHE A 110 17.86 11.23 4.08
CA PHE A 110 18.61 9.98 4.04
C PHE A 110 20.01 10.10 4.65
N TRP A 111 20.74 11.17 4.31
CA TRP A 111 22.12 11.36 4.77
C TRP A 111 22.19 11.78 6.25
N ASN A 112 21.22 12.57 6.70
CA ASN A 112 21.16 13.09 8.06
C ASN A 112 20.55 12.09 9.06
N GLY A 113 19.86 11.04 8.59
CA GLY A 113 19.29 10.02 9.47
C GLY A 113 18.11 10.51 10.30
N HIS A 114 17.27 11.39 9.75
CA HIS A 114 16.10 11.91 10.46
C HIS A 114 15.05 10.80 10.67
N PHE A 115 15.11 10.18 11.84
CA PHE A 115 14.27 9.04 12.21
C PHE A 115 12.77 9.32 12.15
N ILE A 116 12.33 10.51 12.58
CA ILE A 116 10.91 10.91 12.54
C ILE A 116 10.40 10.94 11.09
N ILE A 117 11.20 11.48 10.16
CA ILE A 117 10.85 11.53 8.75
C ILE A 117 10.77 10.11 8.17
N ALA A 118 11.68 9.22 8.58
CA ALA A 118 11.64 7.81 8.19
C ALA A 118 10.35 7.11 8.62
N ILE A 119 9.89 7.33 9.86
CA ILE A 119 8.62 6.80 10.37
C ILE A 119 7.45 7.30 9.53
N ILE A 120 7.37 8.61 9.29
CA ILE A 120 6.28 9.20 8.50
C ILE A 120 6.26 8.61 7.09
N CYS A 121 7.42 8.52 6.43
CA CYS A 121 7.53 7.92 5.11
C CYS A 121 7.11 6.44 5.11
N THR A 122 7.45 5.69 6.16
CA THR A 122 7.05 4.28 6.30
C THR A 122 5.54 4.13 6.44
N ILE A 123 4.90 4.96 7.28
CA ILE A 123 3.43 4.96 7.43
C ILE A 123 2.74 5.30 6.11
N ILE A 124 3.24 6.30 5.38
CA ILE A 124 2.73 6.64 4.04
C ILE A 124 2.89 5.44 3.10
N SER A 125 4.04 4.77 3.10
CA SER A 125 4.27 3.60 2.24
C SER A 125 3.32 2.43 2.54
N TRP A 126 3.00 2.21 3.81
CA TRP A 126 2.00 1.21 4.21
C TRP A 126 0.61 1.58 3.71
N TRP A 127 0.23 2.86 3.82
CA TRP A 127 -1.03 3.33 3.27
C TRP A 127 -1.12 3.12 1.75
N TYR A 128 -0.04 3.43 1.02
CA TYR A 128 0.08 3.12 -0.41
C TYR A 128 -0.14 1.63 -0.71
N TRP A 129 0.54 0.77 0.05
CA TRP A 129 0.43 -0.68 -0.15
C TRP A 129 -1.00 -1.17 0.10
N ILE A 130 -1.65 -0.71 1.17
CA ILE A 130 -3.02 -1.08 1.50
C ILE A 130 -3.97 -0.65 0.39
N LEU A 131 -3.85 0.60 -0.07
CA LEU A 131 -4.70 1.14 -1.13
C LEU A 131 -4.50 0.38 -2.46
N ALA A 132 -3.25 0.08 -2.83
CA ALA A 132 -2.91 -0.69 -4.02
C ALA A 132 -3.49 -2.11 -4.01
N ASN A 133 -3.67 -2.70 -2.82
CA ASN A 133 -4.20 -4.05 -2.64
C ASN A 133 -5.65 -4.08 -2.17
N SER A 134 -6.33 -2.93 -2.08
CA SER A 134 -7.69 -2.85 -1.56
C SER A 134 -8.72 -3.59 -2.40
N CYS A 135 -8.53 -3.62 -3.72
CA CYS A 135 -9.37 -4.36 -4.66
C CYS A 135 -8.81 -5.74 -5.02
N ASN A 136 -7.75 -6.21 -4.34
CA ASN A 136 -7.16 -7.50 -4.65
C ASN A 136 -8.01 -8.64 -4.05
N GLY A 137 -8.90 -9.19 -4.87
CA GLY A 137 -9.79 -10.28 -4.47
C GLY A 137 -9.09 -11.56 -3.98
N SER A 138 -7.78 -11.71 -4.22
CA SER A 138 -7.02 -12.86 -3.75
C SER A 138 -6.60 -12.77 -2.27
N LEU A 139 -6.65 -11.58 -1.67
CA LEU A 139 -6.24 -11.38 -0.26
C LEU A 139 -7.43 -11.48 0.71
N GLY A 140 -8.64 -11.58 0.18
CA GLY A 140 -9.86 -11.69 0.95
C GLY A 140 -10.51 -13.05 0.81
N ASP A 141 -10.66 -13.80 1.92
CA ASP A 141 -11.22 -15.16 1.88
C ASP A 141 -12.60 -15.21 1.18
N LYS A 142 -13.44 -14.20 1.42
CA LYS A 142 -14.78 -14.10 0.80
C LYS A 142 -14.69 -13.81 -0.69
N SER A 143 -13.81 -12.89 -1.08
CA SER A 143 -13.63 -12.48 -2.47
C SER A 143 -12.99 -13.60 -3.29
N TYR A 144 -11.98 -14.27 -2.73
CA TYR A 144 -11.31 -15.41 -3.34
C TYR A 144 -12.25 -16.60 -3.54
N HIS A 145 -13.04 -16.95 -2.51
CA HIS A 145 -14.02 -18.02 -2.63
C HIS A 145 -15.12 -17.69 -3.66
N SER A 146 -15.55 -16.43 -3.73
CA SER A 146 -16.51 -15.98 -4.75
C SER A 146 -15.93 -16.01 -6.17
N GLN A 147 -14.66 -15.63 -6.36
CA GLN A 147 -13.98 -15.73 -7.65
C GLN A 147 -13.89 -17.19 -8.11
N ILE A 148 -13.40 -18.09 -7.24
CA ILE A 148 -13.32 -19.52 -7.56
C ILE A 148 -14.70 -20.09 -7.90
N LYS A 149 -15.73 -19.72 -7.14
CA LYS A 149 -17.10 -20.20 -7.39
C LYS A 149 -17.63 -19.72 -8.74
N ASN A 150 -17.40 -18.46 -9.10
CA ASN A 150 -17.81 -17.91 -10.39
C ASN A 150 -17.04 -18.55 -11.55
N ASP A 151 -15.73 -18.78 -11.40
CA ASP A 151 -14.92 -19.45 -12.43
C ASP A 151 -15.35 -20.90 -12.62
N LEU A 152 -15.65 -21.63 -11.54
CA LEU A 152 -16.21 -22.99 -11.60
C LEU A 152 -17.58 -23.02 -12.29
N GLN A 153 -18.46 -22.06 -11.99
CA GLN A 153 -19.77 -21.97 -12.65
C GLN A 153 -19.64 -21.63 -14.14
N ASN A 154 -18.75 -20.72 -14.51
CA ASN A 154 -18.51 -20.35 -15.90
C ASN A 154 -17.85 -21.48 -16.70
N HIS A 155 -16.99 -22.29 -16.07
CA HIS A 155 -16.41 -23.47 -16.71
C HIS A 155 -17.40 -24.63 -16.81
N GLY A 156 -18.20 -24.89 -15.78
CA GLY A 156 -19.24 -25.92 -15.80
C GLY A 156 -20.37 -25.63 -16.80
N ALA A 157 -20.84 -24.38 -16.88
CA ALA A 157 -21.86 -23.97 -17.84
C ALA A 157 -21.39 -24.04 -19.31
N LYS A 158 -20.08 -24.05 -19.56
CA LYS A 158 -19.52 -24.28 -20.89
C LYS A 158 -19.50 -25.76 -21.29
N TRP A 159 -19.52 -26.69 -20.33
CA TRP A 159 -19.51 -28.13 -20.60
C TRP A 159 -20.92 -28.68 -20.81
N ASP A 160 -21.95 -28.05 -20.24
CA ASP A 160 -23.37 -28.43 -20.46
C ASP A 160 -23.95 -27.90 -21.79
N ASN A 161 -23.18 -27.10 -22.55
CA ASN A 161 -23.62 -26.51 -23.83
C ASN A 161 -22.97 -27.15 -25.07
N ASP A 162 -22.26 -28.27 -24.91
CA ASP A 162 -21.80 -29.16 -25.99
C ASP A 162 -22.54 -30.51 -25.91
#